data_AF-A0A3D5WBE0-F1
#
_entry.id   AF-A0A3D5WBE0-F1
#
_cell.length_a   1.000
_cell.length_b   1.000
_cell.length_c   1.000
_cell.angle_alpha   90.00
_cell.angle_beta   90.00
_cell.angle_gamma   90.00
#
_symmetry.space_group_name_H-M   'P 1'
#
loop_
_entity.id
_entity.type
_entity.pdbx_description
1 polymer ?
#
loop_
_entity_poly.entity_id
_entity_poly.type
_entity_poly.pdbx_seq_one_letter_code
_entity_poly.pdbx_strand_id
1 'polypeptide(L)'
;MSAEIEEHRVLYRPVLSDEGLDPTRPVSARDEFGDPRELNIAGEYPLTIKVDDAEVVTLMTLGTYPEKLTLGYLRNQRLIDDINEIAEVRVDWDRETADVLTTHGDGIVDLHEKISKRTVTSGCGQGTIFSCTLDKLYDTRLPRVEIRQSTIYALLKTINSYNEIYRAARAVHGCALCKGSRILYFI
;
A
#
# COMPACT_ATOMS: atom_id res chain seq x y z
N MET A 1 22.49 25.33 -33.09
CA MET A 1 21.17 25.62 -32.50
C MET A 1 20.44 24.30 -32.45
N SER A 2 20.78 23.50 -31.45
CA SER A 2 20.35 22.10 -31.31
C SER A 2 19.13 22.10 -30.42
N ALA A 3 17.98 21.72 -30.97
CA ALA A 3 16.79 21.43 -30.19
C ALA A 3 16.97 20.03 -29.59
N GLU A 4 17.19 19.98 -28.28
CA GLU A 4 17.12 18.74 -27.51
C GLU A 4 15.67 18.25 -27.53
N ILE A 5 15.47 17.06 -28.08
CA ILE A 5 14.21 16.33 -28.03
C ILE A 5 14.12 15.73 -26.63
N GLU A 6 13.25 16.26 -25.77
CA GLU A 6 12.85 15.61 -24.53
C GLU A 6 12.10 14.31 -24.89
N GLU A 7 12.82 13.19 -24.93
CA GLU A 7 12.22 11.86 -24.97
C GLU A 7 11.40 11.63 -23.69
N HIS A 8 10.09 11.80 -23.78
CA HIS A 8 9.15 11.28 -22.79
C HIS A 8 9.29 9.76 -22.74
N ARG A 9 10.13 9.27 -21.82
CA ARG A 9 10.28 7.85 -21.54
C ARG A 9 8.90 7.30 -21.16
N VAL A 10 8.30 6.48 -22.03
CA VAL A 10 7.04 5.81 -21.75
C VAL A 10 7.31 4.85 -20.60
N LEU A 11 6.90 5.22 -19.40
CA LEU A 11 7.01 4.37 -18.23
C LEU A 11 6.00 3.24 -18.40
N TYR A 12 6.51 2.01 -18.45
CA TYR A 12 5.70 0.81 -18.40
C TYR A 12 4.77 0.84 -17.19
N ARG A 13 3.54 0.35 -17.37
CA ARG A 13 2.55 0.21 -16.31
C ARG A 13 1.92 -1.18 -16.41
N PRO A 14 1.89 -1.96 -15.30
CA PRO A 14 1.12 -3.18 -15.26
C PRO A 14 -0.37 -2.88 -15.44
N VAL A 15 -1.10 -3.86 -15.95
CA VAL A 15 -2.56 -3.83 -15.97
C VAL A 15 -3.08 -4.03 -14.55
N LEU A 16 -4.04 -3.22 -14.10
CA LEU A 16 -4.64 -3.31 -12.77
C LEU A 16 -6.15 -3.47 -12.92
N SER A 17 -6.76 -4.34 -12.10
CA SER A 17 -8.22 -4.59 -12.12
C SER A 17 -9.06 -3.41 -11.63
N ASP A 18 -8.52 -2.56 -10.75
CA ASP A 18 -9.18 -1.40 -10.15
C ASP A 18 -10.41 -1.76 -9.27
N GLU A 19 -10.25 -2.78 -8.42
CA GLU A 19 -11.31 -3.32 -7.56
C GLU A 19 -11.25 -2.71 -6.15
N GLY A 20 -11.20 -1.38 -6.07
CA GLY A 20 -11.20 -0.67 -4.78
C GLY A 20 -12.55 -0.77 -4.05
N LEU A 21 -12.51 -1.08 -2.76
CA LEU A 21 -13.69 -1.04 -1.87
C LEU A 21 -13.83 0.30 -1.15
N ASP A 22 -15.06 0.62 -0.77
CA ASP A 22 -15.32 1.74 0.13
C ASP A 22 -14.63 1.52 1.49
N PRO A 23 -13.90 2.52 2.02
CA PRO A 23 -13.12 2.38 3.25
C PRO A 23 -13.99 2.18 4.50
N THR A 24 -15.28 2.51 4.41
CA THR A 24 -16.22 2.41 5.51
C THR A 24 -17.53 1.81 5.06
N ARG A 25 -18.18 1.07 5.97
CA ARG A 25 -19.53 0.53 5.78
C ARG A 25 -20.50 1.07 6.83
N PRO A 26 -21.76 1.34 6.46
CA PRO A 26 -22.78 1.74 7.40
C PRO A 26 -23.18 0.57 8.30
N VAL A 27 -23.38 0.85 9.58
CA VAL A 27 -23.87 -0.09 10.59
C VAL A 27 -24.85 0.60 11.53
N SER A 28 -25.84 -0.16 11.99
CA SER A 28 -26.76 0.28 13.05
C SER A 28 -26.25 -0.22 14.39
N ALA A 29 -26.08 0.68 15.35
CA ALA A 29 -25.67 0.40 16.72
C ALA A 29 -26.70 0.96 17.71
N ARG A 30 -26.54 0.65 19.01
CA ARG A 30 -27.31 1.28 20.10
C ARG A 30 -26.38 2.07 21.00
N ASP A 31 -26.84 3.23 21.46
CA ASP A 31 -26.11 4.05 22.43
C ASP A 31 -26.33 3.59 23.88
N GLU A 32 -25.75 4.31 24.84
CA GLU A 32 -25.84 4.01 26.27
C GLU A 32 -27.26 4.11 26.85
N PHE A 33 -28.18 4.78 26.15
CA PHE A 33 -29.59 4.90 26.51
C PHE A 33 -30.46 3.84 25.81
N GLY A 34 -29.86 3.05 24.91
CA GLY A 34 -30.54 2.02 24.13
C GLY A 34 -31.15 2.54 22.82
N ASP A 35 -30.92 3.79 22.44
CA ASP A 35 -31.46 4.36 21.20
C ASP A 35 -30.63 3.93 19.98
N PRO A 36 -31.26 3.64 18.83
CA PRO A 36 -30.54 3.27 17.61
C PRO A 36 -29.76 4.45 17.03
N ARG A 37 -28.54 4.17 16.56
CA ARG A 37 -27.61 5.13 15.93
C ARG A 37 -27.04 4.51 14.65
N GLU A 38 -27.12 5.25 13.55
CA GLU A 38 -26.42 4.90 12.31
C GLU A 38 -24.99 5.44 12.37
N LEU A 39 -24.02 4.58 12.13
CA LEU A 39 -22.59 4.87 12.21
C LEU A 39 -21.89 4.28 10.98
N ASN A 40 -20.72 4.82 10.64
CA ASN A 40 -19.82 4.21 9.67
C ASN A 40 -18.64 3.60 10.41
N ILE A 41 -18.33 2.34 10.13
CA ILE A 41 -17.14 1.66 10.66
C ILE A 41 -16.18 1.31 9.53
N ALA A 42 -14.89 1.26 9.82
CA ALA A 42 -13.91 0.74 8.88
C ALA A 42 -14.24 -0.72 8.53
N GLY A 43 -14.20 -1.04 7.23
CA GLY A 43 -14.19 -2.42 6.77
C GLY A 43 -12.76 -2.96 6.83
N GLU A 44 -12.57 -4.18 7.33
CA GLU A 44 -11.26 -4.84 7.32
C GLU A 44 -11.45 -6.20 6.65
N TYR A 45 -10.71 -6.42 5.57
CA TYR A 45 -10.83 -7.57 4.70
C TYR A 45 -9.48 -8.28 4.60
N PRO A 46 -9.43 -9.61 4.65
CA PRO A 46 -8.24 -10.35 4.28
C PRO A 46 -7.98 -10.19 2.78
N LEU A 47 -6.72 -10.09 2.40
CA LEU A 47 -6.26 -10.06 1.01
C LEU A 47 -5.00 -10.91 0.89
N THR A 48 -5.12 -12.04 0.18
CA THR A 48 -4.04 -12.98 -0.07
C THR A 48 -3.34 -12.61 -1.37
N ILE A 49 -2.09 -12.16 -1.27
CA ILE A 49 -1.25 -11.84 -2.43
C ILE A 49 -0.67 -13.15 -2.98
N LYS A 50 -0.90 -13.41 -4.26
CA LYS A 50 -0.34 -14.53 -5.01
C LYS A 50 0.49 -14.00 -6.16
N VAL A 51 1.65 -14.59 -6.42
CA VAL A 51 2.49 -14.26 -7.58
C VAL A 51 2.69 -15.53 -8.39
N ASP A 52 2.23 -15.54 -9.64
CA ASP A 52 2.20 -16.72 -10.52
C ASP A 52 1.71 -17.98 -9.76
N ASP A 53 0.52 -17.85 -9.16
CA ASP A 53 -0.17 -18.85 -8.34
C ASP A 53 0.49 -19.23 -6.99
N ALA A 54 1.69 -18.77 -6.69
CA ALA A 54 2.33 -19.00 -5.40
C ALA A 54 1.84 -17.99 -4.35
N GLU A 55 1.30 -18.47 -3.23
CA GLU A 55 0.87 -17.63 -2.11
C GLU A 55 2.06 -16.98 -1.40
N VAL A 56 2.02 -15.66 -1.30
CA VAL A 56 3.09 -14.86 -0.68
C VAL A 56 2.74 -14.50 0.76
N VAL A 57 1.55 -13.95 0.99
CA VAL A 57 1.09 -13.48 2.31
C VAL A 57 -0.42 -13.22 2.27
N THR A 58 -1.08 -13.29 3.42
CA THR A 58 -2.41 -12.71 3.63
C THR A 58 -2.29 -11.50 4.55
N LEU A 59 -2.80 -10.34 4.09
CA LEU A 59 -2.82 -9.09 4.82
C LEU A 59 -4.25 -8.74 5.21
N MET A 60 -4.43 -8.02 6.32
CA MET A 60 -5.69 -7.33 6.58
C MET A 60 -5.62 -5.92 6.00
N THR A 61 -6.67 -5.49 5.30
CA THR A 61 -6.71 -4.21 4.58
C THR A 61 -8.10 -3.58 4.57
N LEU A 62 -8.15 -2.25 4.39
CA LEU A 62 -9.41 -1.54 4.10
C LEU A 62 -9.96 -1.86 2.71
N GLY A 63 -9.11 -2.35 1.80
CA GLY A 63 -9.50 -2.68 0.43
C GLY A 63 -9.65 -1.49 -0.51
N THR A 64 -9.33 -0.26 -0.10
CA THR A 64 -9.52 0.94 -0.95
C THR A 64 -8.60 1.00 -2.16
N TYR A 65 -7.36 0.48 -2.04
CA TYR A 65 -6.40 0.45 -3.14
C TYR A 65 -5.63 -0.88 -3.15
N PRO A 66 -6.31 -2.01 -3.39
CA PRO A 66 -5.74 -3.33 -3.16
C PRO A 66 -4.59 -3.64 -4.12
N GLU A 67 -4.65 -3.22 -5.38
CA GLU A 67 -3.56 -3.44 -6.35
C GLU A 67 -2.33 -2.60 -5.99
N LYS A 68 -2.53 -1.34 -5.57
CA LYS A 68 -1.43 -0.47 -5.15
C LYS A 68 -0.77 -0.99 -3.88
N LEU A 69 -1.57 -1.52 -2.94
CA LEU A 69 -1.09 -2.22 -1.75
C LEU A 69 -0.24 -3.43 -2.15
N THR A 70 -0.72 -4.26 -3.07
CA THR A 70 -0.01 -5.44 -3.57
C THR A 70 1.33 -5.09 -4.19
N LEU A 71 1.37 -4.13 -5.13
CA LEU A 71 2.60 -3.64 -5.74
C LEU A 71 3.58 -3.07 -4.70
N GLY A 72 3.05 -2.24 -3.79
CA GLY A 72 3.82 -1.63 -2.71
C GLY A 72 4.40 -2.68 -1.76
N TYR A 73 3.65 -3.73 -1.44
CA TYR A 73 4.08 -4.83 -0.59
C TYR A 73 5.23 -5.61 -1.23
N LEU A 74 5.06 -6.05 -2.48
CA LEU A 74 6.08 -6.80 -3.22
C LEU A 74 7.40 -6.03 -3.32
N ARG A 75 7.31 -4.73 -3.62
CA ARG A 75 8.48 -3.86 -3.68
C ARG A 75 9.10 -3.60 -2.31
N ASN A 76 8.29 -3.32 -1.30
CA ASN A 76 8.78 -3.03 0.07
C ASN A 76 9.48 -4.25 0.69
N GLN A 77 8.98 -5.46 0.41
CA GLN A 77 9.61 -6.70 0.82
C GLN A 77 10.74 -7.16 -0.12
N ARG A 78 11.04 -6.38 -1.18
CA ARG A 78 12.07 -6.69 -2.20
C ARG A 78 11.90 -8.07 -2.82
N LEU A 79 10.64 -8.47 -3.00
CA LEU A 79 10.27 -9.70 -3.68
C LEU A 79 10.38 -9.52 -5.19
N ILE A 80 9.94 -8.37 -5.68
CA ILE A 80 10.09 -7.90 -7.06
C ILE A 80 10.64 -6.47 -7.01
N ASP A 81 11.73 -6.21 -7.76
CA ASP A 81 12.45 -4.95 -7.70
C ASP A 81 12.14 -4.02 -8.87
N ASP A 82 11.85 -4.57 -10.05
CA ASP A 82 11.45 -3.81 -11.23
C ASP A 82 9.95 -3.98 -11.51
N ILE A 83 9.26 -2.85 -11.72
CA ILE A 83 7.84 -2.85 -12.09
C ILE A 83 7.61 -3.51 -13.47
N ASN A 84 8.63 -3.56 -14.33
CA ASN A 84 8.59 -4.24 -15.63
C ASN A 84 8.46 -5.77 -15.50
N GLU A 85 8.75 -6.34 -14.33
CA GLU A 85 8.56 -7.77 -14.06
C GLU A 85 7.07 -8.12 -13.86
N ILE A 86 6.20 -7.14 -13.63
CA ILE A 86 4.78 -7.36 -13.32
C ILE A 86 3.95 -7.06 -14.57
N ALA A 87 3.29 -8.07 -15.12
CA ALA A 87 2.37 -7.92 -16.24
C ALA A 87 1.03 -7.33 -15.79
N GLU A 88 0.48 -7.88 -14.71
CA GLU A 88 -0.88 -7.62 -14.27
C GLU A 88 -1.05 -7.86 -12.76
N VAL A 89 -1.97 -7.11 -12.15
CA VAL A 89 -2.51 -7.37 -10.82
C VAL A 89 -4.03 -7.43 -10.91
N ARG A 90 -4.62 -8.58 -10.61
CA ARG A 90 -6.07 -8.78 -10.53
C ARG A 90 -6.48 -9.03 -9.09
N VAL A 91 -7.50 -8.32 -8.62
CA VAL A 91 -8.08 -8.52 -7.31
C VAL A 91 -9.44 -9.19 -7.47
N ASP A 92 -9.68 -10.21 -6.67
CA ASP A 92 -10.93 -10.96 -6.61
C ASP A 92 -11.37 -11.02 -5.14
N TRP A 93 -12.40 -10.26 -4.80
CA TRP A 93 -12.91 -10.17 -3.43
C TRP A 93 -13.75 -11.39 -3.01
N ASP A 94 -14.30 -12.15 -3.96
CA ASP A 94 -15.01 -13.40 -3.64
C ASP A 94 -14.02 -14.49 -3.21
N ARG A 95 -12.80 -14.45 -3.76
CA ARG A 95 -11.69 -15.34 -3.40
C ARG A 95 -10.73 -14.74 -2.37
N GLU A 96 -10.90 -13.47 -2.02
CA GLU A 96 -10.01 -12.71 -1.14
C GLU A 96 -8.55 -12.72 -1.64
N THR A 97 -8.34 -12.69 -2.96
CA THR A 97 -7.00 -12.78 -3.59
C THR A 97 -6.62 -11.52 -4.36
N ALA A 98 -5.31 -11.24 -4.36
CA ALA A 98 -4.66 -10.37 -5.34
C ALA A 98 -3.67 -11.23 -6.14
N ASP A 99 -4.09 -11.65 -7.34
CA ASP A 99 -3.32 -12.46 -8.27
C ASP A 99 -2.41 -11.55 -9.11
N VAL A 100 -1.10 -11.73 -8.96
CA VAL A 100 -0.06 -10.99 -9.68
C VAL A 100 0.55 -11.91 -10.71
N LEU A 101 0.49 -11.49 -11.98
CA LEU A 101 1.12 -12.19 -13.08
C LEU A 101 2.44 -11.50 -13.42
N THR A 102 3.54 -12.25 -13.48
CA THR A 102 4.82 -11.71 -13.94
C THR A 102 4.93 -11.75 -15.46
N THR A 103 5.79 -10.91 -16.03
CA THR A 103 6.02 -10.87 -17.48
C THR A 103 6.79 -12.08 -18.00
N HIS A 104 7.56 -12.74 -17.14
CA HIS A 104 8.34 -13.94 -17.47
C HIS A 104 7.62 -15.25 -17.09
N GLY A 105 6.66 -15.21 -16.15
CA GLY A 105 5.86 -16.37 -15.71
C GLY A 105 6.59 -17.34 -14.78
N ASP A 106 7.81 -16.99 -14.35
CA ASP A 106 8.65 -17.84 -13.47
C ASP A 106 8.46 -17.51 -11.97
N GLY A 107 7.55 -16.59 -11.63
CA GLY A 107 7.28 -16.18 -10.26
C GLY A 107 8.47 -15.49 -9.58
N ILE A 108 8.48 -15.50 -8.24
CA ILE A 108 9.57 -14.90 -7.47
C ILE A 108 10.70 -15.91 -7.30
N VAL A 109 11.90 -15.55 -7.75
CA VAL A 109 13.12 -16.35 -7.53
C VAL A 109 13.36 -16.54 -6.03
N ASP A 110 13.58 -17.80 -5.63
CA ASP A 110 13.82 -18.25 -4.25
C ASP A 110 12.71 -17.86 -3.26
N LEU A 111 11.46 -17.78 -3.72
CA LEU A 111 10.31 -17.38 -2.91
C LEU A 111 10.24 -18.12 -1.57
N HIS A 112 10.43 -19.44 -1.57
CA HIS A 112 10.35 -20.24 -0.35
C HIS A 112 11.45 -19.90 0.65
N GLU A 113 12.69 -19.65 0.19
CA GLU A 113 13.78 -19.23 1.07
C GLU A 113 13.53 -17.82 1.63
N LYS A 114 13.10 -16.88 0.78
CA LYS A 114 12.74 -15.51 1.18
C LYS A 114 11.60 -15.50 2.20
N ILE A 115 10.61 -16.39 2.02
CA ILE A 115 9.47 -16.53 2.91
C ILE A 115 9.81 -17.29 4.21
N SER A 116 10.75 -18.23 4.19
CA SER A 116 11.09 -19.02 5.38
C SER A 116 11.69 -18.18 6.52
N LYS A 117 12.34 -17.06 6.18
CA LYS A 117 12.98 -16.14 7.14
C LYS A 117 12.02 -15.03 7.61
N ARG A 118 10.80 -15.41 8.01
CA ARG A 118 9.78 -14.49 8.56
C ARG A 118 10.08 -14.14 10.01
N THR A 119 10.12 -12.85 10.31
CA THR A 119 10.10 -12.31 11.68
C THR A 119 8.74 -11.70 11.94
N VAL A 120 8.00 -12.29 12.87
CA VAL A 120 6.70 -11.75 13.32
C VAL A 120 6.99 -10.69 14.38
N THR A 121 6.64 -9.44 14.09
CA THR A 121 6.84 -8.32 15.02
C THR A 121 5.78 -8.30 16.11
N SER A 122 6.17 -7.90 17.33
CA SER A 122 5.23 -7.70 18.44
C SER A 122 4.62 -6.29 18.38
N GLY A 123 3.39 -6.19 17.87
CA GLY A 123 2.62 -4.95 17.81
C GLY A 123 1.15 -5.21 17.42
N CYS A 124 0.28 -4.19 17.54
CA CYS A 124 -1.16 -4.31 17.24
C CYS A 124 -1.47 -4.78 15.81
N GLY A 125 -0.52 -4.67 14.88
CA GLY A 125 -0.65 -5.14 13.49
C GLY A 125 0.24 -6.32 13.13
N GLN A 126 0.74 -7.10 14.10
CA GLN A 126 1.64 -8.27 13.94
C GLN A 126 2.30 -8.35 12.56
N GLY A 127 3.14 -7.36 12.25
CA GLY A 127 3.70 -7.23 10.91
C GLY A 127 4.67 -8.37 10.67
N THR A 128 4.49 -9.10 9.57
CA THR A 128 5.48 -10.06 9.10
C THR A 128 6.53 -9.31 8.28
N ILE A 129 7.74 -9.21 8.82
CA ILE A 129 8.90 -8.65 8.11
C ILE A 129 9.78 -9.81 7.67
N PHE A 130 10.18 -9.83 6.40
CA PHE A 130 11.14 -10.83 5.91
C PHE A 130 12.57 -10.36 6.22
N SER A 131 13.36 -11.20 6.88
CA SER A 131 14.68 -10.86 7.44
C SER A 131 15.67 -10.31 6.41
N CYS A 132 15.64 -10.82 5.16
CA CYS A 132 16.52 -10.37 4.08
C CYS A 132 16.34 -8.89 3.67
N THR A 133 15.23 -8.26 4.06
CA THR A 133 14.93 -6.85 3.74
C THR A 133 15.68 -5.88 4.64
N LEU A 134 15.95 -6.25 5.90
CA LEU A 134 16.62 -5.39 6.89
C LEU A 134 18.08 -5.11 6.54
N ASP A 135 18.83 -6.14 6.14
CA ASP A 135 20.26 -6.00 5.83
C ASP A 135 20.51 -4.99 4.70
N LYS A 136 19.66 -5.00 3.67
CA LYS A 136 19.81 -4.11 2.52
C LYS A 136 19.24 -2.70 2.73
N LEU A 137 18.50 -2.43 3.81
CA LEU A 137 18.09 -1.06 4.16
C LEU A 137 19.29 -0.22 4.58
N TYR A 138 20.31 -0.84 5.18
CA TYR A 138 21.54 -0.17 5.58
C TYR A 138 22.44 0.25 4.41
N ASP A 139 22.25 -0.33 3.21
CA ASP A 139 23.06 0.00 2.03
C ASP A 139 22.58 1.25 1.27
N THR A 140 21.36 1.74 1.53
CA THR A 140 20.82 2.90 0.80
C THR A 140 21.11 4.20 1.54
N ARG A 141 21.95 5.06 0.96
CA ARG A 141 22.18 6.42 1.47
C ARG A 141 21.22 7.41 0.84
N LEU A 142 20.34 7.97 1.66
CA LEU A 142 19.48 9.07 1.25
C LEU A 142 20.24 10.40 1.21
N PRO A 143 19.90 11.31 0.27
CA PRO A 143 20.50 12.64 0.24
C PRO A 143 20.09 13.42 1.50
N ARG A 144 21.03 14.23 2.00
CA ARG A 144 20.71 15.17 3.08
C ARG A 144 19.80 16.27 2.52
N VAL A 145 18.62 16.41 3.10
CA VAL A 145 17.65 17.43 2.72
C VAL A 145 17.42 18.39 3.89
N GLU A 146 17.28 19.67 3.59
CA GLU A 146 16.88 20.68 4.57
C GLU A 146 15.39 20.95 4.45
N ILE A 147 14.67 20.84 5.57
CA ILE A 147 13.23 21.09 5.64
C ILE A 147 13.01 22.31 6.53
N ARG A 148 12.34 23.33 6.01
CA ARG A 148 11.93 24.49 6.81
C ARG A 148 10.81 24.07 7.77
N GLN A 149 10.90 24.51 9.02
CA GLN A 149 9.85 24.27 10.03
C GLN A 149 8.46 24.76 9.56
N SER A 150 8.41 25.88 8.84
CA SER A 150 7.16 26.39 8.25
C SER A 150 6.51 25.42 7.27
N THR A 151 7.31 24.64 6.52
CA THR A 151 6.80 23.59 5.62
C THR A 151 6.12 22.48 6.40
N ILE A 152 6.64 22.10 7.57
CA ILE A 152 6.04 21.06 8.43
C ILE A 152 4.66 21.51 8.91
N TYR A 153 4.53 22.74 9.42
CA TYR A 153 3.23 23.27 9.85
C TYR A 153 2.24 23.40 8.70
N ALA A 154 2.71 23.83 7.52
CA ALA A 154 1.88 23.87 6.33
C ALA A 154 1.38 22.47 5.94
N LEU A 155 2.27 21.46 5.95
CA LEU A 155 1.91 20.07 5.67
C LEU A 155 0.89 19.52 6.67
N LEU A 156 1.08 19.73 7.97
CA LEU A 156 0.13 19.29 8.99
C LEU A 156 -1.26 19.91 8.77
N LYS A 157 -1.30 21.20 8.41
CA LYS A 157 -2.55 21.88 8.08
C LYS A 157 -3.21 21.29 6.83
N THR A 158 -2.43 21.03 5.78
CA THR A 158 -2.93 20.44 4.53
C THR A 158 -3.40 19.01 4.73
N ILE A 159 -2.67 18.16 5.45
CA ILE A 159 -3.07 16.77 5.72
C ILE A 159 -4.38 16.73 6.51
N ASN A 160 -4.56 17.64 7.48
CA ASN A 160 -5.78 17.69 8.28
C ASN A 160 -7.05 18.07 7.49
N SER A 161 -6.94 18.59 6.26
CA SER A 161 -8.11 18.78 5.39
C SER A 161 -8.52 17.51 4.64
N TYR A 162 -7.63 16.53 4.49
CA TYR A 162 -7.94 15.21 3.89
C TYR A 162 -8.56 14.24 4.91
N ASN A 163 -8.78 14.69 6.15
CA ASN A 163 -9.14 13.89 7.31
C ASN A 163 -10.64 13.56 7.42
N GLU A 164 -11.47 13.85 6.41
CA GLU A 164 -12.92 13.59 6.47
C GLU A 164 -13.23 12.08 6.58
N ILE A 165 -12.52 11.24 5.80
CA ILE A 165 -12.61 9.78 5.87
C ILE A 165 -12.05 9.25 7.20
N TYR A 166 -10.93 9.81 7.69
CA TYR A 166 -10.33 9.48 8.99
C TYR A 166 -11.27 9.78 10.16
N ARG A 167 -11.98 10.91 10.11
CA ARG A 167 -12.92 11.32 11.15
C ARG A 167 -14.12 10.39 11.22
N ALA A 168 -14.56 9.84 10.09
CA ALA A 168 -15.67 8.90 10.04
C ALA A 168 -15.28 7.52 10.60
N ALA A 169 -14.12 6.98 10.19
CA ALA A 169 -13.72 5.62 10.53
C ALA A 169 -12.99 5.49 11.88
N ARG A 170 -12.40 6.57 12.40
CA ARG A 170 -11.66 6.68 13.69
C ARG A 170 -10.48 5.70 13.92
N ALA A 171 -10.18 4.79 13.00
CA ALA A 171 -9.21 3.69 13.20
C ALA A 171 -8.29 3.41 11.99
N VAL A 172 -8.01 4.41 11.16
CA VAL A 172 -7.21 4.25 9.93
C VAL A 172 -5.89 5.04 10.00
N HIS A 173 -4.86 4.65 9.24
CA HIS A 173 -3.53 5.30 9.15
C HIS A 173 -3.29 5.84 7.75
N GLY A 174 -2.84 7.09 7.61
CA GLY A 174 -2.78 7.78 6.32
C GLY A 174 -1.37 8.01 5.85
N CYS A 175 -1.14 7.91 4.54
CA CYS A 175 0.15 8.11 3.93
C CYS A 175 0.06 9.13 2.80
N ALA A 176 0.94 10.12 2.81
CA ALA A 176 0.96 11.19 1.83
C ALA A 176 2.32 11.33 1.14
N LEU A 177 2.33 11.34 -0.20
CA LEU A 177 3.48 11.76 -0.98
C LEU A 177 3.42 13.27 -1.17
N CYS A 178 4.44 13.98 -0.69
CA CYS A 178 4.45 15.44 -0.68
C CYS A 178 5.65 16.02 -1.44
N LYS A 179 5.46 17.20 -2.06
CA LYS A 179 6.53 18.05 -2.59
C LYS A 179 6.42 19.43 -1.95
N GLY A 180 7.33 19.73 -1.03
CA GLY A 180 7.21 20.91 -0.18
C GLY A 180 5.97 20.79 0.71
N SER A 181 5.09 21.80 0.71
CA SER A 181 3.82 21.79 1.45
C SER A 181 2.63 21.23 0.67
N ARG A 182 2.85 20.79 -0.57
CA ARG A 182 1.80 20.26 -1.45
C ARG A 182 1.74 18.75 -1.36
N ILE A 183 0.54 18.23 -1.11
CA ILE A 183 0.24 16.80 -1.26
C ILE A 183 0.11 16.49 -2.75
N LEU A 184 0.91 15.54 -3.23
CA LEU A 184 0.85 15.00 -4.59
C LEU A 184 -0.08 13.80 -4.66
N TYR A 185 -0.08 12.98 -3.60
CA TYR A 185 -0.89 11.79 -3.49
C TYR A 185 -1.19 11.50 -2.02
N PHE A 186 -2.38 11.01 -1.71
CA PHE A 186 -2.82 10.65 -0.38
C PHE A 186 -3.55 9.30 -0.43
N ILE A 187 -3.24 8.44 0.54
CA ILE A 187 -3.77 7.08 0.68
C ILE A 187 -4.22 6.93 2.13
#